data_AF-A0AAD1A934-F1
#
_entry.id   AF-A0AAD1A934-F1
#
_cell.length_a   1.000
_cell.length_b   1.000
_cell.length_c   1.000
_cell.angle_alpha   90.00
_cell.angle_beta   90.00
_cell.angle_gamma   90.00
#
_symmetry.space_group_name_H-M   'P 1'
#
loop_
_entity.id
_entity.type
_entity.pdbx_description
1 polymer ?
#
loop_
_entity_poly.entity_id
_entity_poly.type
_entity_poly.pdbx_seq_one_letter_code
_entity_poly.pdbx_strand_id
1 'polypeptide(L)' 'MDRNLLVAVAHFPDRGHAIEELARTNEEFCSLCADLAEAKAALLHWEQSSSPVKEARIAEYRGLMNELAAEVEATLDHYR' A
#
# COMPACT_ATOMS: atom_id res chain seq x y z
N MET A 1 -11.55 2.82 -10.95
CA MET A 1 -10.74 2.00 -10.04
C MET A 1 -10.61 2.74 -8.73
N ASP A 2 -10.79 2.04 -7.61
CA ASP A 2 -10.66 2.62 -6.27
C ASP A 2 -9.27 3.25 -6.07
N ARG A 3 -9.19 4.37 -5.34
CA ARG A 3 -7.92 5.10 -5.12
C ARG A 3 -6.89 4.24 -4.38
N ASN A 4 -7.34 3.35 -3.52
CA ASN A 4 -6.49 2.45 -2.76
C ASN A 4 -5.88 1.38 -3.68
N LEU A 5 -6.69 0.85 -4.60
CA LEU A 5 -6.21 -0.09 -5.63
C LEU A 5 -5.22 0.57 -6.59
N LEU A 6 -5.41 1.83 -6.96
CA LEU A 6 -4.44 2.58 -7.76
C LEU A 6 -3.07 2.67 -7.09
N VAL A 7 -3.02 2.78 -5.76
CA VAL A 7 -1.75 2.75 -5.03
C VAL A 7 -1.10 1.37 -5.14
N ALA A 8 -1.85 0.29 -4.90
CA ALA A 8 -1.33 -1.07 -5.03
C ALA A 8 -0.83 -1.35 -6.46
N VAL A 9 -1.59 -0.98 -7.49
CA VAL A 9 -1.19 -1.13 -8.90
C VAL A 9 0.07 -0.32 -9.21
N ALA A 10 0.22 0.88 -8.66
CA ALA A 10 1.44 1.66 -8.84
C ALA A 10 2.67 1.04 -8.14
N HIS A 11 2.47 0.26 -7.06
CA HIS A 11 3.52 -0.50 -6.40
C HIS A 11 3.85 -1.81 -7.14
N PHE A 12 2.87 -2.42 -7.81
CA PHE A 12 3.00 -3.69 -8.53
C PHE A 12 2.49 -3.58 -9.98
N PRO A 13 3.17 -2.83 -10.85
CA PRO A 13 2.65 -2.50 -12.19
C PRO A 13 2.39 -3.76 -13.04
N ASP A 14 3.20 -4.81 -12.88
CA ASP A 14 3.06 -6.06 -13.62
C ASP A 14 1.90 -6.94 -13.13
N ARG A 15 1.31 -6.62 -11.97
CA ARG A 15 0.24 -7.41 -11.33
C ARG A 15 -1.11 -6.68 -11.32
N GLY A 16 -1.26 -5.61 -12.11
CA GLY A 16 -2.45 -4.75 -12.09
C GLY A 16 -3.77 -5.50 -12.29
N HIS A 17 -3.81 -6.45 -13.23
CA HIS A 17 -5.00 -7.27 -13.47
C HIS A 17 -5.34 -8.16 -12.27
N ALA A 18 -4.34 -8.87 -11.70
CA ALA A 18 -4.55 -9.73 -10.54
C ALA A 18 -5.06 -8.95 -9.31
N ILE A 19 -4.57 -7.72 -9.11
CA ILE A 19 -5.05 -6.81 -8.06
C ILE A 19 -6.53 -6.48 -8.27
N GLU A 20 -6.92 -6.09 -9.49
CA GLU A 20 -8.31 -5.78 -9.81
C GLU A 20 -9.24 -6.98 -9.65
N GLU A 21 -8.80 -8.18 -10.05
CA GLU A 21 -9.59 -9.40 -9.93
C GLU A 21 -9.80 -9.81 -8.48
N LEU A 22 -8.71 -9.90 -7.71
CA LEU A 22 -8.76 -10.30 -6.31
C LEU A 22 -9.58 -9.31 -5.47
N ALA A 23 -9.42 -8.00 -5.70
CA ALA A 23 -10.17 -6.96 -5.00
C ALA A 23 -11.69 -7.03 -5.23
N ARG A 24 -12.16 -7.62 -6.34
CA ARG A 24 -13.61 -7.80 -6.57
C ARG A 24 -14.23 -8.86 -5.66
N THR A 25 -13.43 -9.79 -5.15
CA THR A 25 -13.93 -10.96 -4.41
C THR A 25 -13.37 -11.10 -3.01
N ASN A 26 -12.36 -10.31 -2.63
CA ASN A 26 -11.68 -10.40 -1.34
C ASN A 26 -11.63 -9.05 -0.63
N GLU A 27 -12.50 -8.88 0.37
CA GLU A 27 -12.59 -7.65 1.19
C GLU A 27 -11.37 -7.46 2.11
N GLU A 28 -10.75 -8.55 2.57
CA GLU A 28 -9.51 -8.49 3.35
C GLU A 28 -8.37 -7.92 2.50
N PHE A 29 -8.27 -8.36 1.24
CA PHE A 29 -7.31 -7.79 0.30
C PHE A 29 -7.58 -6.31 -0.03
N CYS A 30 -8.85 -5.92 -0.13
CA CYS A 30 -9.22 -4.50 -0.28
C CYS A 30 -8.79 -3.67 0.93
N SER A 31 -8.94 -4.21 2.14
CA SER A 31 -8.52 -3.56 3.38
C SER A 31 -7.00 -3.41 3.41
N LEU A 32 -6.26 -4.46 3.04
CA LEU A 32 -4.80 -4.41 2.91
C LEU A 32 -4.32 -3.36 1.89
N CYS A 33 -5.00 -3.24 0.74
CA CYS A 33 -4.70 -2.18 -0.23
C CYS A 33 -5.02 -0.78 0.33
N ALA A 34 -6.04 -0.65 1.17
CA ALA A 34 -6.38 0.61 1.83
C ALA A 34 -5.31 1.01 2.85
N ASP A 35 -4.82 0.07 3.65
CA ASP A 35 -3.74 0.30 4.61
C ASP A 35 -2.45 0.75 3.91
N LEU A 36 -2.10 0.12 2.80
CA LEU A 36 -0.95 0.54 1.97
C LEU A 36 -1.12 1.96 1.44
N ALA A 37 -2.33 2.31 0.99
CA ALA A 37 -2.64 3.64 0.49
C ALA A 37 -2.59 4.71 1.59
N GLU A 38 -3.06 4.37 2.79
CA GLU A 38 -3.01 5.26 3.96
C GLU A 38 -1.57 5.48 4.42
N ALA A 39 -0.77 4.41 4.54
CA ALA A 39 0.65 4.51 4.89
C ALA A 39 1.42 5.39 3.90
N LYS A 40 1.15 5.25 2.59
CA LYS A 40 1.75 6.11 1.56
C LYS A 40 1.32 7.56 1.69
N ALA A 41 0.03 7.82 1.95
CA ALA A 41 -0.46 9.19 2.16
C ALA A 41 0.19 9.84 3.39
N ALA A 42 0.32 9.09 4.48
CA ALA A 42 1.00 9.55 5.68
C ALA A 42 2.49 9.81 5.43
N LEU A 43 3.19 8.93 4.71
CA LEU A 43 4.59 9.15 4.32
C LEU A 43 4.74 10.46 3.54
N LEU A 44 3.92 10.69 2.51
CA LEU A 44 3.95 11.92 1.71
C LEU A 44 3.65 13.17 2.54
N HIS A 45 2.76 13.06 3.54
CA HIS A 45 2.49 14.12 4.48
C HIS A 45 3.73 14.46 5.33
N TRP A 46 4.39 13.45 5.88
CA TRP A 46 5.59 13.65 6.71
C TRP A 46 6.79 14.14 5.88
N GLU A 47 6.95 13.69 4.64
CA GLU A 47 7.98 14.20 3.72
C GLU A 47 7.88 15.71 3.46
N GLN A 48 6.67 16.28 3.58
CA GLN A 48 6.40 17.71 3.43
C GLN A 48 6.33 18.46 4.78
N SER A 49 6.36 17.75 5.90
CA SER A 49 6.24 18.34 7.23
C SER A 49 7.47 19.17 7.60
N SER A 50 7.29 20.19 8.44
CA SER A 50 8.37 20.93 9.11
C SER A 50 8.55 20.48 10.57
N SER A 51 7.87 19.41 10.98
CA SER A 51 7.91 18.91 12.34
C SER A 51 9.31 18.36 12.71
N PRO A 52 9.79 18.58 13.94
CA PRO A 52 11.07 18.02 14.39
C PRO A 52 11.07 16.48 14.43
N VAL A 53 9.90 15.84 14.47
CA VAL A 53 9.78 14.36 14.44
C VAL A 53 9.63 13.79 13.03
N LYS A 54 9.73 14.63 11.99
CA LYS A 54 9.56 14.24 10.58
C LYS A 54 10.37 13.00 10.21
N GLU A 55 11.68 13.02 10.44
CA GLU A 55 12.57 11.95 9.99
C GLU A 55 12.23 10.61 10.66
N ALA A 56 11.85 10.64 11.95
CA ALA A 56 11.40 9.46 12.66
C ALA A 56 10.10 8.90 12.06
N ARG A 57 9.12 9.77 11.75
CA ARG A 57 7.86 9.35 11.12
C ARG A 57 8.06 8.84 9.70
N ILE A 58 8.93 9.45 8.91
CA ILE A 58 9.29 8.96 7.57
C ILE A 58 9.86 7.55 7.66
N ALA A 59 10.80 7.31 8.58
CA ALA A 59 11.39 5.99 8.77
C ALA A 59 10.33 4.93 9.17
N GLU A 60 9.44 5.28 10.09
CA GLU A 60 8.33 4.43 10.53
C GLU A 60 7.38 4.08 9.37
N TYR A 61 6.88 5.08 8.64
CA TYR A 61 5.95 4.83 7.52
C TYR A 61 6.61 4.11 6.34
N ARG A 62 7.92 4.31 6.11
CA ARG A 62 8.65 3.49 5.12
C ARG A 62 8.74 2.03 5.54
N GLY A 63 8.98 1.76 6.81
CA GLY A 63 8.94 0.40 7.36
C GLY A 63 7.57 -0.24 7.17
N LEU A 64 6.52 0.45 7.60
CA LEU A 64 5.14 -0.02 7.45
C LEU A 64 4.77 -0.26 5.97
N MET A 65 5.15 0.64 5.06
CA MET A 65 4.90 0.44 3.63
C MET A 65 5.60 -0.80 3.08
N ASN A 66 6.82 -1.12 3.53
CA ASN A 66 7.53 -2.32 3.10
C ASN A 66 6.84 -3.59 3.61
N GLU A 67 6.37 -3.59 4.86
CA GLU A 67 5.61 -4.71 5.45
C GLU A 67 4.31 -4.94 4.69
N LEU A 68 3.51 -3.89 4.50
CA LEU A 68 2.24 -3.96 3.76
C LEU A 68 2.45 -4.38 2.29
N ALA A 69 3.50 -3.88 1.64
CA ALA A 69 3.82 -4.29 0.27
C ALA A 69 4.18 -5.79 0.22
N ALA A 70 4.96 -6.30 1.17
CA ALA A 70 5.28 -7.71 1.26
C ALA A 70 4.04 -8.58 1.48
N GLU A 71 3.08 -8.13 2.30
CA GLU A 71 1.80 -8.83 2.50
C GLU A 71 0.93 -8.82 1.23
N VAL A 72 0.89 -7.70 0.49
CA VAL A 72 0.18 -7.63 -0.80
C VAL A 72 0.80 -8.59 -1.81
N GLU A 73 2.13 -8.59 -1.92
CA GLU A 73 2.86 -9.50 -2.82
C GLU A 73 2.60 -10.96 -2.45
N ALA A 74 2.71 -11.30 -1.17
CA ALA A 74 2.41 -12.64 -0.69
C ALA A 74 0.97 -13.04 -1.02
N THR A 75 -0.02 -12.18 -0.77
CA THR A 75 -1.42 -12.48 -1.08
C THR A 75 -1.63 -12.70 -2.58
N LEU A 76 -1.01 -11.89 -3.42
CA LEU A 76 -1.05 -12.04 -4.88
C LEU A 76 -0.38 -13.32 -5.37
N ASP A 77 0.70 -13.76 -4.74
CA ASP A 77 1.37 -15.02 -5.08
C ASP A 77 0.57 -16.27 -4.68
N HIS A 78 -0.27 -16.14 -3.65
CA HIS A 78 -1.23 -17.19 -3.27
C HIS A 78 -2.50 -17.17 -4.14
N TYR A 79 -2.78 -16.06 -4.83
CA TYR A 79 -3.88 -15.93 -5.78
C TYR A 79 -3.44 -16.40 -7.18
N ARG A 80 -3.88 -17.59 -7.59
CA ARG A 80 -3.55 -18.23 -8.87
C ARG A 80 -4.76 -18.46 -9.75
#